data_AF-A0AAU8MQ84-F1
#
_entry.id   AF-A0AAU8MQ84-F1
#
_cell.length_a   1.000
_cell.length_b   1.000
_cell.length_c   1.000
_cell.angle_alpha   90.00
_cell.angle_beta   90.00
_cell.angle_gamma   90.00
#
_symmetry.space_group_name_H-M   'P 1'
#
loop_
_entity.id
_entity.type
_entity.pdbx_description
1 polymer ?
#
loop_
_entity_poly.entity_id
_entity_poly.type
_entity_poly.pdbx_seq_one_letter_code
_entity_poly.pdbx_strand_id
1 'polypeptide(L)'
;MPKLAIAPPLILSVALSLALAGACAVQANEPAAAGHHEVYDYDRQESWQAASARSQSPIDIVTASAVAADAAEPGAIEFSHTHGPVDKVEDNGHAVQVDTHATEATIRGRHFKLAQFHFHSQSEHTLDGRHYPLEGHFVFKAQDGRLAVIGVMYEQGQANPVAQDVLDGLQPGRKPAQHEIDIEGLLPKSHAYYHYLGSLTTPPLTENVEWYVMPAPVTMSQRQIDGFLSHYRRNNRNLQPLNGRPLIRYEG
;
A
#
# COMPACT_ATOMS: atom_id res chain seq x y z
N MET A 1 0.74 -34.67 79.65
CA MET A 1 0.81 -34.17 78.27
C MET A 1 1.76 -32.98 78.23
N PRO A 2 3.04 -33.17 77.87
CA PRO A 2 4.04 -32.11 77.79
C PRO A 2 4.03 -31.47 76.39
N LYS A 3 4.08 -30.13 76.31
CA LYS A 3 4.23 -29.39 75.05
C LYS A 3 5.72 -29.16 74.78
N LEU A 4 6.15 -29.59 73.60
CA LEU A 4 7.50 -29.44 73.07
C LEU A 4 7.68 -28.05 72.44
N ALA A 5 8.86 -27.47 72.66
CA ALA A 5 9.29 -26.18 72.15
C ALA A 5 9.71 -26.25 70.67
N ILE A 6 9.47 -25.17 69.91
CA ILE A 6 10.21 -24.82 68.69
C ILE A 6 10.26 -23.28 68.58
N ALA A 7 11.46 -22.70 68.61
CA ALA A 7 11.77 -21.34 68.14
C ALA A 7 12.05 -21.38 66.63
N PRO A 8 11.89 -20.29 65.85
CA PRO A 8 13.03 -19.39 65.56
C PRO A 8 12.57 -17.93 65.17
N PRO A 9 13.37 -17.09 64.47
CA PRO A 9 14.51 -16.35 65.00
C PRO A 9 14.43 -14.80 64.74
N LEU A 10 15.49 -14.11 65.20
CA LEU A 10 15.81 -12.69 65.10
C LEU A 10 15.68 -12.05 63.69
N ILE A 11 15.25 -10.79 63.70
CA ILE A 11 15.26 -9.85 62.57
C ILE A 11 16.69 -9.29 62.39
N LEU A 12 17.23 -9.41 61.18
CA LEU A 12 18.41 -8.66 60.73
C LEU A 12 18.12 -8.07 59.34
N SER A 13 17.77 -6.79 59.29
CA SER A 13 17.58 -6.04 58.05
C SER A 13 18.95 -5.69 57.46
N VAL A 14 19.41 -6.49 56.50
CA VAL A 14 20.60 -6.18 55.69
C VAL A 14 20.18 -5.27 54.54
N ALA A 15 20.72 -4.05 54.52
CA ALA A 15 20.63 -3.14 53.39
C ALA A 15 21.42 -3.73 52.20
N LEU A 16 20.74 -3.97 51.08
CA LEU A 16 21.39 -4.36 49.83
C LEU A 16 21.50 -3.12 48.93
N SER A 17 22.69 -2.55 48.89
CA SER A 17 23.10 -1.52 47.95
C SER A 17 23.17 -2.12 46.54
N LEU A 18 22.29 -1.68 45.62
CA LEU A 18 22.43 -2.00 44.20
C LEU A 18 23.46 -1.05 43.58
N ALA A 19 24.68 -1.55 43.37
CA ALA A 19 25.67 -0.89 42.51
C ALA A 19 25.35 -1.24 41.05
N LEU A 20 24.89 -0.25 40.27
CA LEU A 20 24.77 -0.36 38.82
C LEU A 20 26.15 -0.16 38.19
N ALA A 21 26.87 -1.26 37.94
CA ALA A 21 28.03 -1.27 37.06
C ALA A 21 27.56 -1.68 35.65
N GLY A 22 27.11 -0.71 34.86
CA GLY A 22 26.86 -0.90 33.43
C GLY A 22 28.14 -0.65 32.65
N ALA A 23 28.87 -1.70 32.29
CA ALA A 23 30.00 -1.61 31.38
C ALA A 23 29.52 -1.23 29.98
N CYS A 24 30.11 -0.19 29.39
CA CYS A 24 29.98 0.15 27.98
C CYS A 24 30.52 -1.01 27.12
N ALA A 25 29.63 -1.74 26.46
CA ALA A 25 29.99 -2.53 25.30
C ALA A 25 29.63 -1.73 24.04
N VAL A 26 30.64 -1.10 23.44
CA VAL A 26 30.53 -0.56 22.08
C VAL A 26 30.42 -1.77 21.14
N GLN A 27 29.22 -2.04 20.63
CA GLN A 27 29.05 -2.98 19.53
C GLN A 27 29.63 -2.35 18.27
N ALA A 28 30.65 -3.01 17.70
CA ALA A 28 31.20 -2.65 16.41
C ALA A 28 30.11 -2.83 15.33
N ASN A 29 29.92 -1.80 14.52
CA ASN A 29 29.01 -1.82 13.38
C ASN A 29 29.60 -2.72 12.29
N GLU A 30 28.99 -3.89 12.07
CA GLU A 30 29.19 -4.67 10.85
C GLU A 30 28.67 -3.86 9.65
N PRO A 31 29.36 -3.87 8.50
CA PRO A 31 28.89 -3.15 7.32
C PRO A 31 27.60 -3.77 6.80
N ALA A 32 26.60 -2.93 6.52
CA ALA A 32 25.33 -3.35 5.94
C ALA A 32 25.57 -4.14 4.66
N ALA A 33 25.20 -5.42 4.66
CA ALA A 33 25.17 -6.25 3.47
C ALA A 33 24.25 -5.61 2.42
N ALA A 34 24.70 -5.59 1.17
CA ALA A 34 23.93 -5.09 0.04
C ALA A 34 22.55 -5.75 0.00
N GLY A 35 21.51 -4.92 -0.08
CA GLY A 35 20.11 -5.33 0.08
C GLY A 35 19.70 -6.39 -0.93
N HIS A 36 19.35 -7.58 -0.43
CA HIS A 36 18.50 -8.51 -1.16
C HIS A 36 17.09 -7.94 -1.13
N HIS A 37 16.57 -7.47 -2.26
CA HIS A 37 15.14 -7.29 -2.41
C HIS A 37 14.54 -8.69 -2.29
N GLU A 38 13.76 -8.97 -1.24
CA GLU A 38 13.01 -10.23 -1.15
C GLU A 38 12.16 -10.31 -2.41
N VAL A 39 12.26 -11.33 -3.25
CA VAL A 39 11.40 -11.43 -4.44
C VAL A 39 10.11 -12.13 -4.05
N TYR A 40 8.96 -11.48 -4.23
CA TYR A 40 7.66 -12.08 -3.91
C TYR A 40 7.29 -13.11 -4.97
N ASP A 41 7.09 -14.36 -4.54
CA ASP A 41 6.58 -15.43 -5.39
C ASP A 41 5.05 -15.33 -5.48
N TYR A 42 4.56 -14.58 -6.47
CA TYR A 42 3.13 -14.43 -6.77
C TYR A 42 2.48 -15.72 -7.29
N ASP A 43 3.25 -16.78 -7.59
CA ASP A 43 2.72 -18.10 -7.91
C ASP A 43 2.51 -18.97 -6.65
N ARG A 44 3.06 -18.56 -5.48
CA ARG A 44 2.96 -19.29 -4.19
C ARG A 44 2.45 -18.43 -3.03
N GLN A 45 1.38 -17.68 -3.29
CA GLN A 45 0.81 -16.71 -2.34
C GLN A 45 0.19 -17.38 -1.10
N GLU A 46 -0.14 -18.66 -1.16
CA GLU A 46 -0.63 -19.45 -0.01
C GLU A 46 0.38 -19.51 1.14
N SER A 47 1.66 -19.26 0.85
CA SER A 47 2.72 -19.21 1.86
C SER A 47 2.85 -17.84 2.56
N TRP A 48 2.17 -16.81 2.05
CA TRP A 48 2.25 -15.46 2.61
C TRP A 48 1.48 -15.38 3.92
N GLN A 49 2.19 -15.02 4.99
CA GLN A 49 1.62 -14.97 6.33
C GLN A 49 1.11 -13.58 6.65
N ALA A 50 -0.20 -13.44 6.78
CA ALA A 50 -0.80 -12.24 7.36
C ALA A 50 -0.91 -12.39 8.88
N ALA A 51 -0.67 -11.31 9.62
CA ALA A 51 -0.90 -11.29 11.06
C ALA A 51 -2.38 -11.50 11.42
N SER A 52 -3.28 -11.13 10.50
CA SER A 52 -4.74 -11.33 10.55
C SER A 52 -5.26 -11.53 9.13
N ALA A 53 -6.25 -12.40 8.95
CA ALA A 53 -6.84 -12.73 7.65
C ALA A 53 -8.33 -12.30 7.55
N ARG A 54 -8.73 -11.27 8.30
CA ARG A 54 -10.14 -10.86 8.42
C ARG A 54 -10.53 -9.81 7.40
N SER A 55 -9.65 -8.88 7.13
CA SER A 55 -9.88 -7.69 6.31
C SER A 55 -8.79 -7.55 5.24
N GLN A 56 -8.51 -8.64 4.53
CA GLN A 56 -7.47 -8.68 3.52
C GLN A 56 -7.94 -8.10 2.17
N SER A 57 -6.96 -7.66 1.37
CA SER A 57 -7.12 -7.12 0.01
C SER A 57 -6.26 -7.92 -0.97
N PRO A 58 -6.56 -7.94 -2.28
CA PRO A 58 -7.69 -7.29 -2.94
C PRO A 58 -9.01 -8.06 -2.74
N ILE A 59 -10.11 -7.47 -3.17
CA ILE A 59 -11.44 -8.11 -3.20
C ILE A 59 -12.07 -8.00 -4.59
N ASP A 60 -13.10 -8.80 -4.85
CA ASP A 60 -14.05 -8.50 -5.94
C ASP A 60 -14.98 -7.36 -5.49
N ILE A 61 -15.06 -6.32 -6.31
CA ILE A 61 -16.00 -5.21 -6.16
C ILE A 61 -17.29 -5.62 -6.85
N VAL A 62 -18.16 -6.31 -6.11
CA VAL A 62 -19.50 -6.69 -6.58
C VAL A 62 -20.41 -5.48 -6.50
N THR A 63 -20.56 -4.77 -7.62
CA THR A 63 -21.19 -3.44 -7.69
C THR A 63 -22.64 -3.44 -7.21
N ALA A 64 -23.37 -4.53 -7.49
CA ALA A 64 -24.75 -4.72 -7.05
C ALA A 64 -24.91 -4.88 -5.53
N SER A 65 -23.85 -5.25 -4.82
CA SER A 65 -23.85 -5.39 -3.35
C SER A 65 -23.41 -4.12 -2.63
N ALA A 66 -22.86 -3.14 -3.36
CA ALA A 66 -22.37 -1.91 -2.78
C ALA A 66 -23.52 -1.03 -2.29
N VAL A 67 -23.39 -0.52 -1.07
CA VAL A 67 -24.36 0.38 -0.46
C VAL A 67 -23.99 1.82 -0.82
N ALA A 68 -24.96 2.63 -1.19
CA ALA A 68 -24.70 4.05 -1.44
C ALA A 68 -24.18 4.74 -0.17
N ALA A 69 -23.20 5.62 -0.33
CA ALA A 69 -22.70 6.45 0.75
C ALA A 69 -23.81 7.32 1.36
N ASP A 70 -23.67 7.62 2.65
CA ASP A 70 -24.50 8.61 3.31
C ASP A 70 -24.24 9.99 2.68
N ALA A 71 -25.30 10.70 2.28
CA ALA A 71 -25.22 12.03 1.69
C ALA A 71 -24.64 13.09 2.64
N ALA A 72 -24.63 12.82 3.96
CA ALA A 72 -24.00 13.69 4.95
C ALA A 72 -22.47 13.53 5.03
N GLU A 73 -21.92 12.43 4.51
CA GLU A 73 -20.48 12.17 4.56
C GLU A 73 -19.76 12.88 3.40
N PRO A 74 -18.61 13.55 3.64
CA PRO A 74 -17.80 14.10 2.57
C PRO A 74 -17.35 12.97 1.62
N GLY A 75 -17.87 12.98 0.39
CA GLY A 75 -17.61 11.94 -0.60
C GLY A 75 -16.48 12.26 -1.58
N ALA A 76 -16.09 13.53 -1.72
CA ALA A 76 -15.11 13.94 -2.71
C ALA A 76 -13.69 13.45 -2.39
N ILE A 77 -12.96 13.08 -3.44
CA ILE A 77 -11.50 13.01 -3.46
C ILE A 77 -11.02 14.24 -4.23
N GLU A 78 -10.31 15.11 -3.54
CA GLU A 78 -9.78 16.35 -4.09
C GLU A 78 -8.26 16.26 -4.13
N PHE A 79 -7.69 16.21 -5.33
CA PHE A 79 -6.24 16.22 -5.52
C PHE A 79 -5.73 17.66 -5.60
N SER A 80 -4.54 17.89 -5.03
CA SER A 80 -3.79 19.14 -5.17
C SER A 80 -2.32 18.83 -5.40
N HIS A 81 -1.62 19.76 -6.06
CA HIS A 81 -0.18 19.61 -6.34
C HIS A 81 0.14 18.31 -7.14
N THR A 82 -0.71 17.95 -8.10
CA THR A 82 -0.58 16.70 -8.88
C THR A 82 0.67 16.66 -9.75
N HIS A 83 1.23 17.83 -10.06
CA HIS A 83 2.44 18.00 -10.83
C HIS A 83 3.66 18.24 -9.93
N GLY A 84 4.72 17.45 -10.09
CA GLY A 84 5.99 17.73 -9.43
C GLY A 84 7.08 16.69 -9.67
N PRO A 85 8.25 16.86 -9.01
CA PRO A 85 9.43 16.08 -9.29
C PRO A 85 9.26 14.61 -8.90
N VAL A 86 9.91 13.75 -9.67
CA VAL A 86 10.03 12.32 -9.37
C VAL A 86 11.37 12.06 -8.68
N ASP A 87 11.32 11.43 -7.51
CA ASP A 87 12.51 11.06 -6.76
C ASP A 87 13.16 9.80 -7.35
N LYS A 88 12.32 8.85 -7.77
CA LYS A 88 12.75 7.56 -8.33
C LYS A 88 11.67 6.96 -9.21
N VAL A 89 12.09 6.36 -10.33
CA VAL A 89 11.30 5.37 -11.07
C VAL A 89 12.12 4.09 -11.05
N GLU A 90 11.53 2.99 -10.59
CA GLU A 90 12.24 1.72 -10.55
C GLU A 90 11.33 0.53 -10.77
N ASP A 91 11.94 -0.53 -11.28
CA ASP A 91 11.46 -1.88 -11.10
C ASP A 91 12.06 -2.39 -9.78
N ASN A 92 11.25 -2.44 -8.71
CA ASN A 92 11.72 -2.79 -7.38
C ASN A 92 11.78 -4.32 -7.12
N GLY A 93 11.51 -5.14 -8.15
CA GLY A 93 11.38 -6.60 -8.04
C GLY A 93 9.97 -7.09 -7.72
N HIS A 94 9.01 -6.18 -7.49
CA HIS A 94 7.59 -6.48 -7.22
C HIS A 94 6.61 -5.70 -8.08
N ALA A 95 6.93 -4.45 -8.42
CA ALA A 95 6.16 -3.62 -9.31
C ALA A 95 7.06 -2.57 -9.97
N VAL A 96 6.56 -1.99 -11.05
CA VAL A 96 7.05 -0.69 -11.52
C VAL A 96 6.52 0.37 -10.56
N GLN A 97 7.41 1.02 -9.83
CA GLN A 97 7.09 2.01 -8.79
C GLN A 97 7.68 3.37 -9.15
N VAL A 98 6.95 4.41 -8.77
CA VAL A 98 7.34 5.81 -8.86
C VAL A 98 7.25 6.44 -7.47
N ASP A 99 8.39 6.91 -6.96
CA ASP A 99 8.47 7.66 -5.71
C ASP A 99 8.38 9.16 -6.04
N THR A 100 7.37 9.82 -5.46
CA THR A 100 7.18 11.26 -5.56
C THR A 100 6.37 11.75 -4.37
N HIS A 101 6.67 12.97 -3.93
CA HIS A 101 6.05 13.59 -2.76
C HIS A 101 5.30 14.89 -3.08
N ALA A 102 5.13 15.19 -4.37
CA ALA A 102 4.50 16.44 -4.80
C ALA A 102 3.00 16.46 -4.49
N THR A 103 2.31 15.34 -4.73
CA THR A 103 0.85 15.29 -4.72
C THR A 103 0.27 15.14 -3.33
N GLU A 104 -0.78 15.92 -3.07
CA GLU A 104 -1.61 15.82 -1.88
C GLU A 104 -3.05 15.48 -2.29
N ALA A 105 -3.80 14.89 -1.37
CA ALA A 105 -5.21 14.62 -1.55
C ALA A 105 -5.99 14.88 -0.27
N THR A 106 -7.14 15.53 -0.39
CA THR A 106 -8.17 15.54 0.65
C THR A 106 -9.17 14.45 0.32
N ILE A 107 -9.18 13.39 1.13
CA ILE A 107 -10.05 12.23 0.96
C ILE A 107 -11.01 12.19 2.14
N ARG A 108 -12.31 12.35 1.87
CA ARG A 108 -13.35 12.36 2.90
C ARG A 108 -13.03 13.33 4.06
N GLY A 109 -12.60 14.54 3.71
CA GLY A 109 -12.26 15.61 4.66
C GLY A 109 -10.94 15.44 5.43
N ARG A 110 -10.11 14.46 5.07
CA ARG A 110 -8.79 14.24 5.68
C ARG A 110 -7.68 14.44 4.67
N HIS A 111 -6.61 15.07 5.11
CA HIS A 111 -5.45 15.37 4.29
C HIS A 111 -4.47 14.19 4.27
N PHE A 112 -3.99 13.86 3.07
CA PHE A 112 -2.96 12.86 2.85
C PHE A 112 -1.93 13.36 1.83
N LYS A 113 -0.71 12.83 1.92
CA LYS A 113 0.36 13.04 0.95
C LYS A 113 0.67 11.77 0.20
N LEU A 114 0.88 11.87 -1.11
CA LEU A 114 1.34 10.76 -1.92
C LEU A 114 2.75 10.34 -1.45
N ALA A 115 2.91 9.05 -1.18
CA ALA A 115 4.19 8.47 -0.84
C ALA A 115 4.86 7.88 -2.09
N GLN A 116 4.08 7.13 -2.87
CA GLN A 116 4.47 6.48 -4.12
C GLN A 116 3.23 6.05 -4.90
N PHE A 117 3.41 5.71 -6.17
CA PHE A 117 2.45 4.87 -6.87
C PHE A 117 3.15 3.75 -7.65
N HIS A 118 2.42 2.66 -7.91
CA HIS A 118 2.95 1.50 -8.62
C HIS A 118 1.88 0.78 -9.42
N PHE A 119 2.31 -0.12 -10.30
CA PHE A 119 1.43 -0.85 -11.22
C PHE A 119 1.46 -2.37 -11.03
N HIS A 120 0.29 -2.97 -11.06
CA HIS A 120 0.06 -4.41 -11.12
C HIS A 120 -0.32 -4.85 -12.55
N SER A 121 0.34 -5.90 -13.00
CA SER A 121 0.14 -6.69 -14.22
C SER A 121 -1.01 -7.67 -14.00
N GLN A 122 -2.09 -7.44 -14.75
CA GLN A 122 -3.47 -7.74 -14.37
C GLN A 122 -3.89 -7.02 -13.09
N SER A 123 -5.12 -6.50 -13.06
CA SER A 123 -5.65 -5.85 -11.86
C SER A 123 -5.68 -6.81 -10.67
N GLU A 124 -5.44 -6.28 -9.47
CA GLU A 124 -5.58 -7.01 -8.22
C GLU A 124 -7.06 -7.11 -7.84
N HIS A 125 -7.75 -5.98 -7.84
CA HIS A 125 -9.20 -5.93 -7.71
C HIS A 125 -9.86 -6.42 -8.99
N THR A 126 -11.04 -6.99 -8.82
CA THR A 126 -11.97 -7.23 -9.93
C THR A 126 -13.20 -6.34 -9.78
N LEU A 127 -13.84 -6.00 -10.89
CA LEU A 127 -15.15 -5.37 -10.89
C LEU A 127 -16.15 -6.39 -11.46
N ASP A 128 -17.09 -6.84 -10.63
CA ASP A 128 -18.04 -7.90 -10.95
C ASP A 128 -17.36 -9.14 -11.57
N GLY A 129 -16.23 -9.56 -10.96
CA GLY A 129 -15.42 -10.70 -11.40
C GLY A 129 -14.53 -10.45 -12.63
N ARG A 130 -14.54 -9.24 -13.20
CA ARG A 130 -13.70 -8.89 -14.35
C ARG A 130 -12.38 -8.25 -13.91
N HIS A 131 -11.27 -8.81 -14.38
CA HIS A 131 -9.96 -8.17 -14.30
C HIS A 131 -9.75 -7.15 -15.42
N TYR A 132 -8.91 -6.15 -15.14
CA TYR A 132 -8.38 -5.20 -16.11
C TYR A 132 -6.91 -5.54 -16.46
N PRO A 133 -6.40 -5.12 -17.63
CA PRO A 133 -5.01 -5.34 -18.01
C PRO A 133 -3.98 -4.85 -16.99
N LEU A 134 -4.22 -3.69 -16.36
CA LEU A 134 -3.38 -3.16 -15.28
C LEU A 134 -4.25 -2.54 -14.19
N GLU A 135 -3.70 -2.45 -12.99
CA GLU A 135 -4.20 -1.61 -11.91
C GLU A 135 -3.08 -0.78 -11.30
N GLY A 136 -3.33 0.50 -11.07
CA GLY A 136 -2.39 1.41 -10.45
C GLY A 136 -2.81 1.68 -9.02
N HIS A 137 -1.86 1.58 -8.09
CA HIS A 137 -2.06 1.88 -6.68
C HIS A 137 -1.34 3.16 -6.32
N PHE A 138 -2.10 4.19 -5.98
CA PHE A 138 -1.57 5.46 -5.48
C PHE A 138 -1.65 5.44 -3.96
N VAL A 139 -0.48 5.35 -3.31
CA VAL A 139 -0.37 5.16 -1.87
C VAL A 139 -0.21 6.50 -1.19
N PHE A 140 -1.25 6.91 -0.47
CA PHE A 140 -1.33 8.13 0.30
C PHE A 140 -1.14 7.85 1.79
N LYS A 141 -0.48 8.77 2.49
CA LYS A 141 -0.22 8.68 3.92
C LYS A 141 -0.69 9.95 4.65
N ALA A 142 -1.48 9.76 5.70
CA ALA A 142 -1.87 10.83 6.61
C ALA A 142 -0.74 11.13 7.61
N GLN A 143 -0.80 12.28 8.27
CA GLN A 143 0.19 12.70 9.26
C GLN A 143 0.32 11.71 10.43
N ASP A 144 -0.78 11.05 10.81
CA ASP A 144 -0.80 10.03 11.88
C ASP A 144 -0.37 8.62 11.42
N GLY A 145 0.05 8.50 10.16
CA GLY A 145 0.57 7.26 9.59
C GLY A 145 -0.47 6.35 8.95
N ARG A 146 -1.77 6.69 8.99
CA ARG A 146 -2.80 5.94 8.26
C ARG A 146 -2.55 5.96 6.76
N LEU A 147 -2.84 4.82 6.12
CA LEU A 147 -2.68 4.64 4.68
C LEU A 147 -4.04 4.68 3.98
N ALA A 148 -4.10 5.43 2.90
CA ALA A 148 -5.16 5.40 1.91
C ALA A 148 -4.57 4.97 0.57
N VAL A 149 -5.19 4.01 -0.10
CA VAL A 149 -4.76 3.58 -1.44
C VAL A 149 -5.89 3.82 -2.41
N ILE A 150 -5.60 4.60 -3.44
CA ILE A 150 -6.49 4.79 -4.59
C ILE A 150 -6.10 3.76 -5.65
N GLY A 151 -7.04 2.86 -5.96
CA GLY A 151 -6.88 1.85 -7.00
C GLY A 151 -7.51 2.35 -8.31
N VAL A 152 -6.73 2.39 -9.39
CA VAL A 152 -7.17 2.85 -10.70
C VAL A 152 -7.04 1.72 -11.71
N MET A 153 -8.12 1.44 -12.43
CA MET A 153 -8.14 0.45 -13.50
C MET A 153 -7.59 1.05 -14.80
N TYR A 154 -6.81 0.27 -15.56
CA TYR A 154 -6.39 0.68 -16.90
C TYR A 154 -6.83 -0.32 -17.96
N GLU A 155 -7.21 0.19 -19.12
CA GLU A 155 -7.61 -0.64 -20.26
C GLU A 155 -6.98 -0.17 -21.56
N GLN A 156 -7.03 -1.05 -22.56
CA GLN A 156 -6.55 -0.73 -23.89
C GLN A 156 -7.39 0.38 -24.52
N GLY A 157 -6.73 1.44 -24.98
CA GLY A 157 -7.36 2.56 -25.68
C GLY A 157 -6.34 3.56 -26.22
N GLN A 158 -6.59 4.85 -26.02
CA GLN A 158 -5.67 5.91 -26.44
C GLN A 158 -4.36 5.85 -25.63
N ALA A 159 -3.25 6.23 -26.27
CA ALA A 159 -1.97 6.31 -25.60
C ALA A 159 -2.00 7.37 -24.48
N ASN A 160 -1.40 7.05 -23.35
CA ASN A 160 -1.32 7.93 -22.19
C ASN A 160 0.09 8.54 -22.08
N PRO A 161 0.27 9.86 -22.27
CA PRO A 161 1.60 10.48 -22.22
C PRO A 161 2.31 10.28 -20.88
N VAL A 162 1.58 10.36 -19.77
CA VAL A 162 2.15 10.20 -18.42
C VAL A 162 2.60 8.76 -18.18
N ALA A 163 1.85 7.77 -18.68
CA ALA A 163 2.30 6.38 -18.64
C ALA A 163 3.57 6.16 -19.46
N GLN A 164 3.74 6.88 -20.58
CA GLN A 164 4.98 6.82 -21.36
C GLN A 164 6.15 7.41 -20.56
N ASP A 165 5.94 8.52 -19.86
CA ASP A 165 6.98 9.12 -19.02
C ASP A 165 7.48 8.16 -17.93
N VAL A 166 6.57 7.38 -17.32
CA VAL A 166 6.92 6.33 -16.36
C VAL A 166 7.77 5.25 -17.04
N LEU A 167 7.32 4.70 -18.17
CA LEU A 167 8.05 3.64 -18.90
C LEU A 167 9.43 4.10 -19.36
N ASP A 168 9.53 5.33 -19.87
CA ASP A 168 10.79 5.93 -20.26
C ASP A 168 11.70 6.16 -19.03
N GLY A 169 11.12 6.39 -17.85
CA GLY A 169 11.80 6.48 -16.56
C GLY A 169 12.54 5.20 -16.15
N LEU A 170 12.10 4.04 -16.66
CA LEU A 170 12.76 2.74 -16.40
C LEU A 170 14.00 2.50 -17.27
N GLN A 171 14.24 3.34 -18.29
CA GLN A 171 15.37 3.13 -19.20
C GLN A 171 16.71 3.43 -18.49
N PRO A 172 17.73 2.56 -18.62
CA PRO A 172 19.03 2.77 -17.99
C PRO A 172 19.65 4.13 -18.36
N GLY A 173 20.09 4.88 -17.36
CA GLY A 173 20.79 6.16 -17.54
C GLY A 173 19.88 7.40 -17.54
N ARG A 174 18.56 7.26 -17.48
CA ARG A 174 17.65 8.37 -17.19
C ARG A 174 17.69 8.69 -15.70
N LYS A 175 17.99 9.93 -15.33
CA LYS A 175 18.04 10.35 -13.92
C LYS A 175 16.63 10.76 -13.46
N PRO A 176 16.06 10.14 -12.40
CA PRO A 176 14.71 10.45 -11.92
C PRO A 176 14.51 11.93 -11.57
N ALA A 177 15.50 12.53 -10.90
CA ALA A 177 15.50 13.92 -10.42
C ALA A 177 15.54 15.01 -11.52
N GLN A 178 15.22 14.68 -12.76
CA GLN A 178 15.15 15.62 -13.89
C GLN A 178 13.77 15.68 -14.56
N HIS A 179 12.80 14.85 -14.12
CA HIS A 179 11.47 14.79 -14.72
C HIS A 179 10.39 15.14 -13.70
N GLU A 180 9.43 15.96 -14.12
CA GLU A 180 8.21 16.22 -13.38
C GLU A 180 7.10 15.36 -13.97
N ILE A 181 6.24 14.82 -13.11
CA ILE A 181 5.09 14.03 -13.53
C ILE A 181 3.82 14.71 -13.01
N ASP A 182 2.80 14.75 -13.86
CA ASP A 182 1.44 15.12 -13.46
C ASP A 182 0.60 13.86 -13.30
N ILE A 183 0.36 13.45 -12.05
CA ILE A 183 -0.36 12.20 -11.80
C ILE A 183 -1.81 12.26 -12.28
N GLU A 184 -2.38 13.45 -12.50
CA GLU A 184 -3.76 13.59 -12.98
C GLU A 184 -3.96 12.88 -14.33
N GLY A 185 -2.92 12.81 -15.17
CA GLY A 185 -2.96 12.07 -16.42
C GLY A 185 -3.10 10.55 -16.23
N LEU A 186 -2.85 10.02 -15.04
CA LEU A 186 -3.02 8.61 -14.67
C LEU A 186 -4.28 8.36 -13.84
N LEU A 187 -5.09 9.39 -13.58
CA LEU A 187 -6.34 9.28 -12.83
C LEU A 187 -7.54 9.35 -13.79
N PRO A 188 -8.66 8.67 -13.48
CA PRO A 188 -9.86 8.75 -14.29
C PRO A 188 -10.53 10.12 -14.16
N LYS A 189 -11.24 10.52 -15.21
CA LYS A 189 -11.97 11.81 -15.23
C LYS A 189 -13.18 11.85 -14.28
N SER A 190 -13.78 10.70 -13.99
CA SER A 190 -14.78 10.58 -12.93
C SER A 190 -14.07 10.18 -11.64
N HIS A 191 -14.37 10.87 -10.55
CA HIS A 191 -13.84 10.55 -9.23
C HIS A 191 -14.80 9.68 -8.41
N ALA A 192 -15.77 9.00 -9.04
CA ALA A 192 -16.59 8.00 -8.37
C ALA A 192 -15.69 6.83 -7.89
N TYR A 193 -16.00 6.25 -6.74
CA TYR A 193 -15.21 5.14 -6.20
C TYR A 193 -16.02 4.21 -5.29
N TYR A 194 -15.47 3.01 -5.11
CA TYR A 194 -15.87 2.08 -4.07
C TYR A 194 -14.88 2.12 -2.91
N HIS A 195 -15.40 2.09 -1.69
CA HIS A 195 -14.63 2.18 -0.46
C HIS A 195 -14.85 0.95 0.43
N TYR A 196 -13.75 0.44 0.98
CA TYR A 196 -13.75 -0.59 2.02
C TYR A 196 -12.45 -0.50 2.85
N LEU A 197 -12.47 -1.08 4.06
CA LEU A 197 -11.25 -1.27 4.86
C LEU A 197 -10.60 -2.61 4.54
N GLY A 198 -9.33 -2.57 4.18
CA GLY A 198 -8.57 -3.70 3.67
C GLY A 198 -7.18 -3.81 4.27
N SER A 199 -6.26 -4.36 3.47
CA SER A 199 -4.86 -4.55 3.81
C SER A 199 -3.95 -4.05 2.70
N LEU A 200 -2.65 -4.04 2.97
CA LEU A 200 -1.65 -4.13 1.91
C LEU A 200 -1.83 -5.45 1.14
N THR A 201 -1.52 -5.45 -0.14
CA THR A 201 -1.65 -6.61 -1.03
C THR A 201 -0.33 -7.36 -1.21
N THR A 202 0.74 -6.90 -0.56
CA THR A 202 2.02 -7.56 -0.46
C THR A 202 2.42 -7.77 1.01
N PRO A 203 3.26 -8.77 1.33
CA PRO A 203 3.79 -8.97 2.68
C PRO A 203 4.33 -7.66 3.29
N PRO A 204 4.02 -7.37 4.57
CA PRO A 204 3.45 -8.26 5.59
C PRO A 204 1.90 -8.30 5.64
N LEU A 205 1.21 -7.84 4.58
CA LEU A 205 -0.25 -7.93 4.46
C LEU A 205 -1.01 -7.20 5.58
N THR A 206 -0.43 -6.10 6.07
CA THR A 206 -0.96 -5.30 7.19
C THR A 206 -2.37 -4.78 6.88
N GLU A 207 -3.33 -5.06 7.77
CA GLU A 207 -4.71 -4.58 7.70
C GLU A 207 -4.84 -3.09 8.09
N ASN A 208 -6.07 -2.56 8.03
CA ASN A 208 -6.42 -1.15 8.28
C ASN A 208 -5.92 -0.16 7.21
N VAL A 209 -5.83 -0.64 5.97
CA VAL A 209 -5.62 0.22 4.80
C VAL A 209 -6.98 0.65 4.26
N GLU A 210 -7.12 1.94 3.98
CA GLU A 210 -8.34 2.48 3.40
C GLU A 210 -8.28 2.42 1.88
N TRP A 211 -9.12 1.59 1.27
CA TRP A 211 -9.16 1.43 -0.18
C TRP A 211 -10.20 2.34 -0.83
N TYR A 212 -9.83 2.96 -1.94
CA TYR A 212 -10.66 3.83 -2.76
C TYR A 212 -10.51 3.40 -4.22
N VAL A 213 -11.32 2.44 -4.67
CA VAL A 213 -11.20 1.81 -5.99
C VAL A 213 -12.07 2.56 -6.99
N MET A 214 -11.45 3.25 -7.95
CA MET A 214 -12.13 4.00 -9.00
C MET A 214 -12.49 3.07 -10.16
N PRO A 215 -13.79 2.86 -10.48
CA PRO A 215 -14.21 1.88 -11.47
C PRO A 215 -14.09 2.38 -12.91
N ALA A 216 -14.04 3.70 -13.11
CA ALA A 216 -13.81 4.30 -14.42
C ALA A 216 -12.36 4.06 -14.84
N PRO A 217 -12.10 3.41 -15.99
CA PRO A 217 -10.74 3.10 -16.38
C PRO A 217 -10.04 4.29 -17.02
N VAL A 218 -8.71 4.29 -16.94
CA VAL A 218 -7.82 5.15 -17.72
C VAL A 218 -7.29 4.37 -18.91
N THR A 219 -7.31 4.97 -20.10
CA THR A 219 -6.84 4.27 -21.30
C THR A 219 -5.32 4.35 -21.43
N MET A 220 -4.71 3.25 -21.86
CA MET A 220 -3.32 3.20 -22.34
C MET A 220 -3.28 2.48 -23.70
N SER A 221 -2.29 2.79 -24.55
CA SER A 221 -2.11 2.03 -25.79
C SER A 221 -1.63 0.61 -25.49
N GLN A 222 -1.89 -0.34 -26.40
CA GLN A 222 -1.42 -1.72 -26.24
C GLN A 222 0.10 -1.79 -25.99
N ARG A 223 0.88 -0.99 -26.72
CA ARG A 223 2.34 -0.93 -26.54
C ARG A 223 2.75 -0.50 -25.12
N GLN A 224 2.01 0.42 -24.52
CA GLN A 224 2.30 0.87 -23.15
C GLN A 224 1.93 -0.20 -22.13
N ILE A 225 0.77 -0.85 -22.30
CA ILE A 225 0.38 -2.00 -21.49
C ILE A 225 1.46 -3.08 -21.57
N ASP A 226 1.85 -3.50 -22.78
CA ASP A 226 2.91 -4.48 -23.02
C ASP A 226 4.25 -4.05 -22.38
N GLY A 227 4.53 -2.74 -22.36
CA GLY A 227 5.67 -2.17 -21.65
C GLY A 227 5.68 -2.54 -20.17
N PHE A 228 4.59 -2.27 -19.45
CA PHE A 228 4.47 -2.67 -18.03
C PHE A 228 4.45 -4.20 -17.85
N LEU A 229 3.72 -4.93 -18.70
CA LEU A 229 3.63 -6.40 -18.63
C LEU A 229 4.98 -7.09 -18.90
N SER A 230 5.90 -6.44 -19.63
CA SER A 230 7.23 -6.99 -19.90
C SER A 230 8.11 -7.11 -18.65
N HIS A 231 7.84 -6.31 -17.61
CA HIS A 231 8.52 -6.39 -16.32
C HIS A 231 7.95 -7.50 -15.44
N TYR A 232 6.64 -7.72 -15.49
CA TYR A 232 5.96 -8.67 -14.63
C TYR A 232 4.94 -9.51 -15.41
N ARG A 233 5.23 -10.82 -15.52
CA ARG A 233 4.24 -11.78 -16.03
C ARG A 233 3.02 -11.88 -15.10
N ARG A 234 3.24 -11.78 -13.79
CA ARG A 234 2.23 -11.81 -12.74
C ARG A 234 2.79 -11.12 -11.50
N ASN A 235 2.12 -10.07 -11.04
CA ASN A 235 2.38 -9.45 -9.75
C ASN A 235 1.07 -9.01 -9.07
N ASN A 236 -0.03 -9.71 -9.34
CA ASN A 236 -1.31 -9.49 -8.68
C ASN A 236 -1.62 -10.60 -7.66
N ARG A 237 -2.07 -10.20 -6.48
CA ARG A 237 -2.51 -11.08 -5.41
C ARG A 237 -3.88 -11.68 -5.73
N ASN A 238 -4.09 -12.92 -5.31
CA ASN A 238 -5.38 -13.59 -5.37
C ASN A 238 -6.43 -12.84 -4.54
N LEU A 239 -7.68 -12.83 -5.03
CA LEU A 239 -8.81 -12.22 -4.34
C LEU A 239 -9.00 -12.80 -2.93
N GLN A 240 -9.36 -11.92 -2.01
CA GLN A 240 -9.62 -12.22 -0.62
C GLN A 240 -11.12 -12.07 -0.34
N PRO A 241 -11.69 -12.85 0.59
CA PRO A 241 -13.10 -12.74 0.92
C PRO A 241 -13.42 -11.38 1.57
N LEU A 242 -14.58 -10.80 1.23
CA LEU A 242 -15.04 -9.54 1.82
C LEU A 242 -15.35 -9.70 3.32
N ASN A 243 -15.66 -10.91 3.80
CA ASN A 243 -15.90 -11.22 5.22
C ASN A 243 -16.95 -10.31 5.90
N GLY A 244 -17.98 -9.90 5.15
CA GLY A 244 -19.06 -9.06 5.66
C GLY A 244 -18.69 -7.60 5.91
N ARG A 245 -17.49 -7.16 5.49
CA ARG A 245 -17.13 -5.74 5.49
C ARG A 245 -18.09 -4.95 4.58
N PRO A 246 -18.47 -3.72 4.94
CA PRO A 246 -19.26 -2.88 4.05
C PRO A 246 -18.44 -2.50 2.81
N LEU A 247 -19.08 -2.62 1.65
CA LEU A 247 -18.61 -2.04 0.40
C LEU A 247 -19.49 -0.82 0.11
N ILE A 248 -18.90 0.37 0.11
CA ILE A 248 -19.63 1.63 0.01
C ILE A 248 -19.34 2.28 -1.34
N ARG A 249 -20.37 2.71 -2.06
CA ARG A 249 -20.24 3.44 -3.33
C ARG A 249 -20.39 4.93 -3.10
N TYR A 250 -19.44 5.71 -3.60
CA TYR A 250 -19.49 7.15 -3.67
C TYR A 250 -19.59 7.58 -5.14
N GLU A 251 -20.53 8.48 -5.41
CA GLU A 251 -20.62 9.17 -6.70
C GLU A 251 -19.60 10.31 -6.71
N GLY A 252 -19.01 10.61 -7.87
CA GLY A 252 -17.99 11.65 -8.01
C GLY A 252 -17.97 12.28 -9.40
#